data_AF-A0A1T5BBC0-F1
#
_entry.id   AF-A0A1T5BBC0-F1
#
_cell.length_a   1.000
_cell.length_b   1.000
_cell.length_c   1.000
_cell.angle_alpha   90.00
_cell.angle_beta   90.00
_cell.angle_gamma   90.00
#
_symmetry.space_group_name_H-M   'P 1'
#
loop_
_entity.id
_entity.type
_entity.pdbx_description
1 polymer ?
#
loop_
_entity_poly.entity_id
_entity_poly.type
_entity_poly.pdbx_seq_one_letter_code
_entity_poly.pdbx_strand_id
1 'polypeptide(L)'
;MATKDDVSHFLQEFFAKCSVFGIIFRDSRPKNAQTLLDLEITPVKRGEIVESLTVTDYSEGPLDDRLYGIASMWVFGKRYKNNELYIKISMGTTSNPVICISFHPAEHPINYPFKKEKT
;
A
#
# COMPACT_ATOMS: atom_id res chain seq x y z
N MET A 1 13.87 11.32 -0.51
CA MET A 1 12.95 10.63 0.41
C MET A 1 11.81 11.60 0.70
N ALA A 2 10.55 11.17 0.54
CA ALA A 2 9.39 11.98 0.89
C ALA A 2 9.44 12.46 2.34
N THR A 3 8.83 13.61 2.64
CA THR A 3 8.59 14.10 4.00
C THR A 3 7.28 13.53 4.57
N LYS A 4 7.02 13.71 5.88
CA LYS A 4 5.74 13.32 6.49
C LYS A 4 4.53 14.00 5.82
N ASP A 5 4.68 15.26 5.45
CA ASP A 5 3.62 16.04 4.82
C ASP A 5 3.34 15.53 3.40
N ASP A 6 4.37 15.18 2.64
CA ASP A 6 4.21 14.56 1.31
C ASP A 6 3.43 13.24 1.40
N VAL A 7 3.75 12.38 2.39
CA VAL A 7 3.04 11.11 2.59
C VAL A 7 1.60 11.35 3.03
N SER A 8 1.40 12.32 3.93
CA SER A 8 0.06 12.68 4.41
C SER A 8 -0.81 13.18 3.27
N HIS A 9 -0.28 14.07 2.43
CA HIS A 9 -0.97 14.59 1.25
C HIS A 9 -1.32 13.47 0.27
N PHE A 10 -0.35 12.60 -0.04
CA PHE A 10 -0.57 11.45 -0.91
C PHE A 10 -1.69 10.54 -0.38
N LEU A 11 -1.68 10.18 0.91
CA LEU A 11 -2.71 9.32 1.51
C LEU A 11 -4.09 9.99 1.48
N GLN A 12 -4.17 11.30 1.75
CA GLN A 12 -5.42 12.06 1.66
C GLN A 12 -6.02 12.00 0.25
N GLU A 13 -5.21 12.30 -0.77
CA GLU A 13 -5.65 12.23 -2.17
C GLU A 13 -5.99 10.81 -2.60
N PHE A 14 -5.18 9.83 -2.19
CA PHE A 14 -5.38 8.42 -2.48
C PHE A 14 -6.72 7.92 -1.93
N PHE A 15 -7.03 8.21 -0.67
CA PHE A 15 -8.30 7.79 -0.06
C PHE A 15 -9.50 8.56 -0.59
N ALA A 16 -9.36 9.87 -0.86
CA ALA A 16 -10.40 10.65 -1.52
C ALA A 16 -10.74 10.07 -2.90
N LYS A 17 -9.72 9.64 -3.66
CA LYS A 17 -9.94 8.99 -4.95
C LYS A 17 -10.49 7.58 -4.83
N CYS A 18 -9.99 6.81 -3.85
CA CYS A 18 -10.47 5.45 -3.56
C CYS A 18 -11.95 5.43 -3.18
N SER A 19 -12.45 6.42 -2.44
CA SER A 19 -13.87 6.49 -2.08
C SER A 19 -14.80 6.78 -3.28
N VAL A 20 -14.29 7.48 -4.30
CA VAL A 20 -15.05 7.82 -5.51
C VAL A 20 -14.98 6.71 -6.55
N PHE A 21 -13.79 6.17 -6.81
CA PHE A 21 -13.53 5.25 -7.92
C PHE A 21 -13.26 3.81 -7.48
N GLY A 22 -13.06 3.55 -6.20
CA GLY A 22 -12.63 2.25 -5.68
C GLY A 22 -11.14 1.97 -5.90
N ILE A 23 -10.76 0.72 -5.64
CA ILE A 23 -9.39 0.22 -5.75
C ILE A 23 -9.31 -1.06 -6.59
N ILE A 24 -8.31 -1.15 -7.45
CA ILE A 24 -7.97 -2.37 -8.19
C ILE A 24 -6.73 -3.02 -7.58
N PHE A 25 -6.84 -4.31 -7.25
CA PHE A 25 -5.72 -5.12 -6.80
C PHE A 25 -5.08 -5.87 -7.97
N ARG A 26 -3.78 -5.66 -8.21
CA ARG A 26 -3.01 -6.38 -9.23
C ARG A 26 -2.53 -7.72 -8.68
N ASP A 27 -3.38 -8.75 -8.83
CA ASP A 27 -3.08 -10.12 -8.41
C ASP A 27 -2.42 -10.91 -9.54
N SER A 28 -1.18 -10.55 -9.88
CA SER A 28 -0.47 -11.19 -10.99
C SER A 28 0.31 -12.45 -10.61
N ARG A 29 0.24 -12.93 -9.36
CA ARG A 29 1.06 -14.06 -8.88
C ARG A 29 0.26 -15.08 -8.04
N PRO A 30 0.18 -16.36 -8.47
CA PRO A 30 -0.52 -17.43 -7.74
C PRO A 30 -0.01 -17.63 -6.30
N LYS A 31 1.30 -17.48 -6.05
CA LYS A 31 1.91 -17.61 -4.72
C LYS A 31 1.31 -16.65 -3.67
N ASN A 32 0.84 -15.47 -4.11
CA ASN A 32 0.28 -14.48 -3.21
C ASN A 32 -1.14 -14.86 -2.77
N ALA A 33 -1.90 -15.55 -3.61
CA ALA A 33 -3.29 -15.94 -3.30
C ALA A 33 -3.36 -16.94 -2.14
N GLN A 34 -2.52 -17.99 -2.16
CA GLN A 34 -2.46 -18.95 -1.05
C GLN A 34 -2.05 -18.28 0.26
N THR A 35 -1.09 -17.36 0.20
CA THR A 35 -0.62 -16.64 1.38
C THR A 35 -1.70 -15.74 1.98
N LEU A 36 -2.55 -15.11 1.15
CA LEU A 36 -3.70 -14.33 1.65
C LEU A 36 -4.72 -15.22 2.34
N LEU A 37 -4.96 -16.44 1.82
CA LEU A 37 -5.83 -17.42 2.46
C LEU A 37 -5.29 -17.89 3.80
N ASP A 38 -3.99 -18.20 3.87
CA ASP A 38 -3.32 -18.63 5.12
C ASP A 38 -3.37 -17.53 6.20
N LEU A 39 -3.42 -16.26 5.79
CA LEU A 39 -3.59 -15.10 6.68
C LEU A 39 -5.05 -14.77 6.99
N GLU A 40 -6.00 -15.47 6.38
CA GLU A 40 -7.44 -15.21 6.42
C GLU A 40 -7.77 -13.77 6.00
N ILE A 41 -7.07 -13.26 4.98
CA ILE A 41 -7.31 -11.95 4.40
C ILE A 41 -8.29 -12.13 3.23
N THR A 42 -9.56 -11.82 3.50
CA THR A 42 -10.59 -11.74 2.46
C THR A 42 -10.39 -10.49 1.59
N PRO A 43 -10.97 -10.42 0.38
CA PRO A 43 -10.93 -9.20 -0.45
C PRO A 43 -11.40 -7.94 0.30
N VAL A 44 -12.45 -8.06 1.12
CA VAL A 44 -12.96 -6.95 1.95
C VAL A 44 -11.91 -6.53 2.98
N LYS A 45 -11.37 -7.50 3.74
CA LYS A 45 -10.32 -7.22 4.74
C LYS A 45 -9.07 -6.60 4.11
N ARG A 46 -8.73 -7.00 2.89
CA ARG A 46 -7.60 -6.44 2.13
C ARG A 46 -7.81 -4.95 1.84
N GLY A 47 -9.03 -4.56 1.43
CA GLY A 47 -9.44 -3.17 1.26
C GLY A 47 -9.30 -2.39 2.57
N GLU A 48 -9.89 -2.89 3.65
CA GLU A 48 -9.82 -2.28 4.99
C GLU A 48 -8.38 -2.05 5.46
N ILE A 49 -7.47 -3.00 5.19
CA ILE A 49 -6.05 -2.85 5.54
C ILE A 49 -5.42 -1.69 4.78
N VAL A 50 -5.67 -1.58 3.47
CA VAL A 50 -5.15 -0.47 2.64
C VAL A 50 -5.74 0.87 3.11
N GLU A 51 -7.04 0.91 3.39
CA GLU A 51 -7.73 2.11 3.91
C GLU A 51 -7.26 2.52 5.31
N SER A 52 -6.65 1.60 6.06
CA SER A 52 -6.08 1.87 7.39
C SER A 52 -4.63 2.39 7.37
N LEU A 53 -4.02 2.59 6.20
CA LEU A 53 -2.63 3.04 6.11
C LEU A 53 -2.46 4.46 6.64
N THR A 54 -1.38 4.66 7.39
CA THR A 54 -1.02 5.95 8.00
C THR A 54 0.37 6.38 7.58
N VAL A 55 0.74 7.62 7.87
CA VAL A 55 2.11 8.13 7.66
C VAL A 55 3.16 7.27 8.36
N THR A 56 2.83 6.66 9.50
CA THR A 56 3.78 5.78 10.22
C THR A 56 3.95 4.40 9.60
N ASP A 57 3.08 4.04 8.66
CA ASP A 57 3.17 2.80 7.88
C ASP A 57 4.02 2.99 6.62
N TYR A 58 4.42 4.22 6.29
CA TYR A 58 5.25 4.50 5.13
C TYR A 58 6.65 3.89 5.25
N SER A 59 7.14 3.36 4.13
CA SER A 59 8.49 2.84 3.99
C SER A 59 9.30 3.61 2.96
N GLU A 60 8.79 3.72 1.73
CA GLU A 60 9.56 4.24 0.59
C GLU A 60 8.64 4.89 -0.45
N GLY A 61 9.09 5.98 -1.06
CA GLY A 61 8.38 6.69 -2.10
C GLY A 61 8.70 8.20 -2.16
N PRO A 62 8.14 8.92 -3.13
CA PRO A 62 7.60 8.36 -4.37
C PRO A 62 8.72 7.63 -5.14
N LEU A 63 8.39 6.47 -5.70
CA LEU A 63 9.27 5.72 -6.60
C LEU A 63 8.98 6.08 -8.05
N ASP A 64 10.05 6.14 -8.85
CA ASP A 64 9.96 6.37 -10.28
C ASP A 64 9.02 5.37 -10.95
N ASP A 65 8.27 5.92 -11.89
CA ASP A 65 7.14 5.29 -12.51
C ASP A 65 7.53 4.10 -13.38
N ARG A 66 7.08 2.91 -12.97
CA ARG A 66 7.15 1.70 -13.80
C ARG A 66 5.76 1.20 -14.20
N LEU A 67 4.70 1.94 -13.85
CA LEU A 67 3.33 1.65 -14.22
C LEU A 67 2.95 2.38 -15.51
N TYR A 68 3.74 2.13 -16.57
CA TYR A 68 3.64 2.79 -17.87
C TYR A 68 3.93 4.30 -17.90
N GLY A 69 4.54 4.89 -16.87
CA GLY A 69 4.88 6.32 -16.86
C GLY A 69 3.69 7.24 -16.52
N ILE A 70 2.69 6.70 -15.82
CA ILE A 70 1.42 7.36 -15.47
C ILE A 70 1.37 7.95 -14.04
N ALA A 71 1.76 7.19 -13.01
CA ALA A 71 1.76 7.64 -11.62
C ALA A 71 2.87 6.98 -10.77
N SER A 72 3.45 7.77 -9.87
CA SER A 72 4.42 7.30 -8.87
C SER A 72 3.87 6.17 -7.99
N MET A 73 4.78 5.33 -7.50
CA MET A 73 4.44 4.24 -6.58
C MET A 73 4.92 4.55 -5.17
N TRP A 74 4.13 4.14 -4.19
CA TRP A 74 4.40 4.36 -2.77
C TRP A 74 4.32 3.03 -2.03
N VAL A 75 5.32 2.77 -1.18
CA VAL A 75 5.50 1.54 -0.43
C VAL A 75 5.20 1.79 1.03
N PHE A 76 4.37 0.93 1.58
CA PHE A 76 3.97 0.90 2.98
C PHE A 76 4.15 -0.50 3.56
N GLY A 77 4.38 -0.54 4.86
CA GLY A 77 4.33 -1.74 5.67
C GLY A 77 3.16 -1.71 6.63
N LYS A 78 2.49 -2.84 6.88
CA LYS A 78 1.44 -2.93 7.92
C LYS A 78 1.58 -4.21 8.71
N ARG A 79 1.48 -4.11 10.04
CA ARG A 79 1.36 -5.30 10.89
C ARG A 79 -0.07 -5.83 10.84
N TYR A 80 -0.21 -7.11 10.52
CA TYR A 80 -1.48 -7.82 10.53
C TYR A 80 -1.26 -9.22 11.08
N LYS A 81 -1.95 -9.53 12.21
CA LYS A 81 -1.64 -10.72 13.02
C LYS A 81 -0.13 -10.76 13.34
N ASN A 82 0.51 -11.91 13.12
CA ASN A 82 1.94 -12.11 13.37
C ASN A 82 2.83 -11.76 12.16
N ASN A 83 2.28 -11.11 11.14
CA ASN A 83 2.97 -10.85 9.88
C ASN A 83 3.16 -9.36 9.63
N GLU A 84 4.22 -9.05 8.91
CA GLU A 84 4.46 -7.74 8.32
C GLU A 84 4.08 -7.81 6.84
N LEU A 85 3.15 -6.96 6.42
CA LEU A 85 2.66 -6.90 5.05
C LEU A 85 3.42 -5.83 4.29
N TYR A 86 3.92 -6.16 3.12
CA TYR A 86 4.41 -5.23 2.10
C TYR A 86 3.25 -4.82 1.20
N ILE A 87 3.00 -3.51 1.13
CA ILE A 87 1.89 -2.92 0.39
C ILE A 87 2.46 -1.84 -0.53
N LYS A 88 2.18 -1.95 -1.83
CA LYS A 88 2.59 -0.94 -2.82
C LYS A 88 1.38 -0.40 -3.56
N ILE A 89 1.17 0.90 -3.50
CA ILE A 89 0.00 1.59 -4.04
C ILE A 89 0.39 2.73 -4.98
N SER A 90 -0.52 3.09 -5.87
CA SER A 90 -0.37 4.19 -6.83
C SER A 90 -1.71 4.84 -7.13
N MET A 91 -1.68 6.14 -7.47
CA MET A 91 -2.88 6.90 -7.87
C MET A 91 -3.52 6.36 -9.16
N GLY A 92 -2.78 5.62 -10.00
CA GLY A 92 -3.26 5.25 -11.34
C GLY A 92 -3.51 6.49 -12.22
N THR A 93 -4.26 6.33 -13.31
CA THR A 93 -4.65 7.45 -14.19
C THR A 93 -5.77 8.30 -13.58
N THR A 94 -5.86 9.58 -13.92
CA THR A 94 -6.76 10.59 -13.32
C THR A 94 -8.21 10.12 -13.11
N SER A 95 -8.83 9.47 -14.10
CA SER A 95 -10.25 9.11 -14.08
C SER A 95 -10.54 7.62 -13.84
N ASN A 96 -9.59 6.89 -13.24
CA ASN A 96 -9.71 5.47 -12.96
C ASN A 96 -9.48 5.16 -11.47
N PRO A 97 -9.88 3.97 -11.00
CA PRO A 97 -9.60 3.51 -9.64
C PRO A 97 -8.12 3.64 -9.27
N VAL A 98 -7.85 3.82 -7.97
CA VAL A 98 -6.48 3.69 -7.46
C VAL A 98 -6.02 2.24 -7.55
N ILE A 99 -4.71 2.00 -7.52
CA ILE A 99 -4.15 0.68 -7.78
C ILE A 99 -3.33 0.22 -6.59
N CYS A 100 -3.69 -0.94 -6.02
CA CYS A 100 -2.79 -1.73 -5.20
C CYS A 100 -1.98 -2.66 -6.09
N ILE A 101 -0.72 -2.30 -6.30
CA ILE A 101 0.20 -2.99 -7.21
C ILE A 101 0.74 -4.27 -6.56
N SER A 102 0.95 -4.26 -5.25
CA SER A 102 1.50 -5.41 -4.52
C SER A 102 0.92 -5.43 -3.11
N PHE A 103 0.52 -6.61 -2.66
CA PHE A 103 0.06 -6.88 -1.29
C PHE A 103 0.43 -8.31 -0.95
N HIS A 104 1.42 -8.49 -0.08
CA HIS A 104 1.90 -9.80 0.36
C HIS A 104 2.71 -9.67 1.66
N PRO A 105 3.02 -10.76 2.37
CA PRO A 105 3.99 -10.69 3.46
C PRO A 105 5.34 -10.17 2.99
N ALA A 106 5.98 -9.38 3.84
CA ALA A 106 7.30 -8.85 3.60
C ALA A 106 8.33 -10.00 3.64
N GLU A 107 9.17 -10.09 2.62
CA GLU A 107 10.27 -11.07 2.56
C GLU A 107 11.44 -10.67 3.48
N HIS A 108 11.52 -9.37 3.79
CA HIS A 108 12.52 -8.78 4.69
C HIS A 108 11.84 -7.74 5.59
N PRO A 109 12.41 -7.44 6.77
CA PRO A 109 11.91 -6.38 7.64
C PRO A 109 11.77 -5.05 6.90
N ILE A 110 10.60 -4.42 7.04
CA ILE A 110 10.32 -3.13 6.41
C ILE A 110 10.92 -2.01 7.28
N ASN A 111 11.63 -1.07 6.64
CA ASN A 111 12.07 0.15 7.28
C ASN A 111 10.92 1.17 7.34
N TYR A 112 10.70 1.82 8.49
CA TYR A 112 9.63 2.80 8.69
C TYR A 112 10.18 4.17 9.11
N PRO A 113 10.52 5.06 8.16
CA PRO A 113 11.20 6.33 8.45
C PRO A 113 10.47 7.26 9.42
N PHE A 114 9.15 7.09 9.57
CA PHE A 114 8.30 7.98 10.38
C PHE A 114 7.72 7.33 11.63
N LYS A 115 7.98 6.04 11.83
CA LYS A 115 7.53 5.31 13.01
C LYS A 115 8.56 5.51 14.11
N LYS A 116 8.19 6.23 15.17
CA LYS A 116 9.05 6.34 16.35
C LYS A 116 9.17 4.95 16.97
N GLU A 117 10.39 4.52 17.27
CA GLU A 117 10.59 3.37 18.13
C GLU A 117 9.93 3.65 19.49
N LYS A 118 9.17 2.69 20.02
CA LYS A 118 8.73 2.78 21.41
C LYS A 118 9.98 2.65 22.26
N THR A 119 10.40 3.77 22.85
CA THR A 119 11.40 3.79 23.92
C THR A 119 10.85 3.07 25.14
#